data_AF-A0A507ETD2-F1
#
_entry.id   AF-A0A507ETD2-F1
#
_cell.length_a   1.000
_cell.length_b   1.000
_cell.length_c   1.000
_cell.angle_alpha   90.00
_cell.angle_beta   90.00
_cell.angle_gamma   90.00
#
_symmetry.space_group_name_H-M   'P 1'
#
loop_
_entity.id
_entity.type
_entity.pdbx_description
1 polymer ?
#
loop_
_entity_poly.entity_id
_entity_poly.type
_entity_poly.pdbx_seq_one_letter_code
_entity_poly.pdbx_strand_id
1 'polypeptide(L)'
;MLLAAITAVLVSAASAQFCAPSTASCQIQSDPFVNTFQSTTIEVHTPGTMYALQSKDMNVQVNMATKQRNGQSVIIVDSITFACGNETPQTFTIETVGKAPRVLSCKAGSCAGTTCTATILEGSDPVPNVQVQEIRYFGTTGSGGICYDKDSKCPSSGTPPAGNQPTNGCSGGYCPPAPISPIKTPVYNPPVYNPPANTPPAEIRPVKTPVYQVPMVTPPAATVPPKCFYTPTPAAFKTPAPADLKATPTPNYVAAAKVVNVQSSDVFLAGSATSTFSAGAVAVLVAAASFMF
;
A
#
# COMPACT_ATOMS: atom_id res chain seq x y z
N MET A 1 39.74 24.88 39.21
CA MET A 1 39.24 23.53 38.92
C MET A 1 38.00 23.68 38.04
N LEU A 2 38.14 23.46 36.74
CA LEU A 2 37.08 23.63 35.74
C LEU A 2 36.53 22.22 35.43
N LEU A 3 35.32 21.91 35.91
CA LEU A 3 34.64 20.66 35.59
C LEU A 3 33.91 20.86 34.26
N ALA A 4 34.44 20.29 33.17
CA ALA A 4 33.74 20.20 31.91
C ALA A 4 32.79 19.00 31.96
N ALA A 5 31.48 19.26 32.02
CA ALA A 5 30.45 18.25 31.89
C ALA A 5 30.28 17.92 30.40
N ILE A 6 30.73 16.73 29.98
CA ILE A 6 30.53 16.20 28.64
C ILE A 6 29.16 15.54 28.61
N THR A 7 28.15 16.24 28.11
CA THR A 7 26.82 15.68 27.86
C THR A 7 26.85 14.93 26.53
N ALA A 8 27.14 13.63 26.58
CA ALA A 8 27.05 12.77 25.41
C ALA A 8 25.57 12.52 25.09
N VAL A 9 25.03 13.21 24.09
CA VAL A 9 23.70 12.93 23.53
C VAL A 9 23.84 11.74 22.58
N LEU A 10 23.65 10.54 23.10
CA LEU A 10 23.47 9.34 22.28
C LEU A 10 22.05 9.35 21.71
N VAL A 11 21.87 9.95 20.53
CA VAL A 11 20.66 9.73 19.72
C VAL A 11 20.82 8.37 19.04
N SER A 12 20.45 7.29 19.72
CA SER A 12 20.24 6.01 19.07
C SER A 12 18.95 6.09 18.25
N ALA A 13 19.08 6.34 16.94
CA ALA A 13 17.97 6.18 16.00
C ALA A 13 17.58 4.69 16.00
N ALA A 14 16.51 4.35 16.72
CA ALA A 14 15.93 3.03 16.65
C ALA A 14 15.46 2.81 15.20
N SER A 15 16.14 1.90 14.47
CA SER A 15 15.67 1.46 13.16
C SER A 15 14.30 0.82 13.35
N ALA A 16 13.26 1.40 12.77
CA ALA A 16 11.93 0.82 12.81
C ALA A 16 11.99 -0.58 12.17
N GLN A 17 11.59 -1.61 12.92
CA GLN A 17 11.55 -2.99 12.45
C GLN A 17 10.47 -3.21 11.38
N PHE A 18 9.48 -2.32 11.35
CA PHE A 18 8.33 -2.37 10.47
C PHE A 18 8.11 -1.03 9.78
N CYS A 19 7.50 -1.06 8.61
CA CYS A 19 7.10 0.09 7.83
C CYS A 19 5.94 0.80 8.53
N ALA A 20 5.86 2.12 8.37
CA ALA A 20 4.77 2.89 8.95
C ALA A 20 3.42 2.42 8.36
N PRO A 21 2.34 2.34 9.17
CA PRO A 21 1.02 2.06 8.65
C PRO A 21 0.63 3.09 7.59
N SER A 22 0.07 2.63 6.47
CA SER A 22 -0.51 3.50 5.45
C SER A 22 -2.02 3.31 5.41
N THR A 23 -2.74 4.41 5.18
CA THR A 23 -4.18 4.39 4.88
C THR A 23 -4.46 4.38 3.38
N ALA A 24 -3.42 4.54 2.56
CA ALA A 24 -3.52 4.43 1.11
C ALA A 24 -3.58 2.97 0.68
N SER A 25 -3.94 2.75 -0.59
CA SER A 25 -3.85 1.45 -1.22
C SER A 25 -2.71 1.39 -2.22
N CYS A 26 -2.19 0.19 -2.40
CA CYS A 26 -1.22 -0.14 -3.43
C CYS A 26 -1.95 -0.80 -4.61
N GLN A 27 -1.55 -0.53 -5.84
CA GLN A 27 -2.19 -1.07 -7.03
C GLN A 27 -1.13 -1.51 -8.04
N ILE A 28 -1.36 -2.64 -8.71
CA ILE A 28 -0.54 -3.09 -9.83
C ILE A 28 -1.47 -3.20 -11.02
N GLN A 29 -1.46 -2.14 -11.83
CA GLN A 29 -2.39 -1.95 -12.95
C GLN A 29 -1.58 -1.59 -14.18
N SER A 30 -2.03 -2.06 -15.35
CA SER A 30 -1.33 -1.86 -16.63
C SER A 30 0.15 -2.26 -16.49
N ASP A 31 0.39 -3.55 -16.30
CA ASP A 31 1.73 -4.04 -15.95
C ASP A 31 2.82 -3.47 -16.88
N PRO A 32 3.99 -3.09 -16.33
CA PRO A 32 4.47 -3.41 -14.98
C PRO A 32 4.45 -2.21 -14.00
N PHE A 33 3.44 -1.33 -14.08
CA PHE A 33 3.35 -0.17 -13.18
C PHE A 33 2.74 -0.52 -11.82
N VAL A 34 3.38 -0.05 -10.75
CA VAL A 34 2.91 -0.17 -9.37
C VAL A 34 2.70 1.21 -8.77
N ASN A 35 1.48 1.49 -8.32
CA ASN A 35 1.18 2.62 -7.46
C ASN A 35 1.37 2.17 -6.01
N THR A 36 2.36 2.73 -5.32
CA THR A 36 2.73 2.36 -3.95
C THR A 36 1.77 2.95 -2.91
N PHE A 37 1.92 2.56 -1.65
CA PHE A 37 1.23 3.18 -0.51
C PHE A 37 1.56 4.65 -0.29
N GLN A 38 2.59 5.19 -0.96
CA GLN A 38 2.94 6.61 -0.90
C GLN A 38 2.42 7.39 -2.10
N SER A 39 1.51 6.80 -2.89
CA SER A 39 0.99 7.37 -4.13
C SER A 39 2.08 7.67 -5.15
N THR A 40 3.22 6.96 -5.09
CA THR A 40 4.27 7.03 -6.10
C THR A 40 4.07 5.90 -7.10
N THR A 41 4.26 6.20 -8.38
CA THR A 41 4.26 5.18 -9.43
C THR A 41 5.69 4.73 -9.69
N ILE A 42 5.90 3.42 -9.76
CA ILE A 42 7.16 2.80 -10.13
C ILE A 42 6.94 1.77 -11.23
N GLU A 43 7.99 1.48 -11.99
CA GLU A 43 7.97 0.48 -13.05
C GLU A 43 8.85 -0.72 -12.67
N VAL A 44 8.29 -1.93 -12.75
CA VAL A 44 9.01 -3.16 -12.40
C VAL A 44 9.59 -3.82 -13.64
N HIS A 45 10.90 -3.74 -13.82
CA HIS A 45 11.57 -4.26 -15.02
C HIS A 45 12.13 -5.68 -14.88
N THR A 46 12.01 -6.29 -13.71
CA THR A 46 12.65 -7.59 -13.43
C THR A 46 11.59 -8.69 -13.28
N PRO A 47 11.62 -9.74 -14.12
CA PRO A 47 10.76 -10.90 -13.93
C PRO A 47 11.21 -11.72 -12.71
N GLY A 48 10.28 -12.49 -12.14
CA GLY A 48 10.51 -13.33 -10.97
C GLY A 48 9.44 -13.15 -9.90
N THR A 49 9.56 -13.94 -8.84
CA THR A 49 8.66 -13.85 -7.68
C THR A 49 9.17 -12.80 -6.70
N MET A 50 8.28 -11.89 -6.30
CA MET A 50 8.58 -10.81 -5.37
C MET A 50 7.38 -10.51 -4.48
N TYR A 51 7.63 -9.98 -3.28
CA TYR A 51 6.55 -9.52 -2.42
C TYR A 51 6.04 -8.17 -2.91
N ALA A 52 4.76 -8.10 -3.30
CA ALA A 52 4.07 -6.82 -3.39
C ALA A 52 3.88 -6.25 -1.97
N LEU A 53 3.49 -7.11 -1.02
CA LEU A 53 3.40 -6.82 0.40
C LEU A 53 3.97 -7.99 1.20
N GLN A 54 4.89 -7.71 2.12
CA GLN A 54 5.42 -8.67 3.07
C GLN A 54 5.12 -8.25 4.51
N SER A 55 4.46 -9.11 5.27
CA SER A 55 4.27 -8.91 6.72
C SER A 55 4.12 -10.25 7.43
N LYS A 56 4.14 -10.24 8.76
CA LYS A 56 3.83 -11.45 9.55
C LYS A 56 2.37 -11.89 9.40
N ASP A 57 1.50 -10.95 9.07
CA ASP A 57 0.05 -11.12 9.15
C ASP A 57 -0.57 -11.38 7.78
N MET A 58 -0.11 -10.69 6.75
CA MET A 58 -0.60 -10.80 5.37
C MET A 58 0.57 -10.71 4.39
N ASN A 59 0.69 -11.71 3.52
CA ASN A 59 1.69 -11.73 2.46
C ASN A 59 1.00 -11.77 1.09
N VAL A 60 1.44 -10.89 0.20
CA VAL A 60 1.03 -10.86 -1.20
C VAL A 60 2.30 -10.97 -2.04
N GLN A 61 2.52 -12.13 -2.64
CA GLN A 61 3.59 -12.39 -3.58
C GLN A 61 3.05 -12.31 -5.00
N VAL A 62 3.79 -11.67 -5.89
CA VAL A 62 3.47 -11.58 -7.31
C VAL A 62 4.58 -12.24 -8.09
N ASN A 63 4.22 -13.06 -9.07
CA ASN A 63 5.15 -13.63 -10.03
C ASN A 63 5.11 -12.82 -11.32
N MET A 64 6.15 -12.01 -11.53
CA MET A 64 6.32 -11.24 -12.75
C MET A 64 6.89 -12.15 -13.84
N ALA A 65 6.25 -12.23 -14.99
CA ALA A 65 6.71 -13.02 -16.14
C ALA A 65 6.82 -12.17 -17.39
N THR A 66 7.75 -12.53 -18.27
CA THR A 66 7.85 -11.93 -19.61
C THR A 66 6.90 -12.65 -20.57
N LYS A 67 6.05 -11.89 -21.26
CA LYS A 67 5.20 -12.36 -22.35
C LYS A 67 5.50 -11.57 -23.62
N GLN A 68 5.05 -12.07 -24.77
CA GLN A 68 5.18 -11.38 -26.05
C GLN A 68 3.86 -10.72 -26.44
N ARG A 69 3.93 -9.46 -26.90
CA ARG A 69 2.83 -8.71 -27.48
C ARG A 69 3.32 -8.06 -28.77
N ASN A 70 2.80 -8.48 -29.92
CA ASN A 70 3.18 -7.93 -31.22
C ASN A 70 4.71 -7.92 -31.47
N GLY A 71 5.43 -8.96 -31.01
CA GLY A 71 6.89 -9.07 -31.13
C GLY A 71 7.69 -8.27 -30.09
N GLN A 72 7.04 -7.56 -29.18
CA GLN A 72 7.66 -6.87 -28.05
C GLN A 72 7.50 -7.68 -26.76
N SER A 73 8.58 -7.79 -26.00
CA SER A 73 8.56 -8.39 -24.67
C SER A 73 7.96 -7.42 -23.66
N VAL A 74 6.93 -7.86 -22.95
CA VAL A 74 6.24 -7.13 -21.89
C VAL A 74 6.30 -7.92 -20.60
N ILE A 75 6.39 -7.23 -19.46
CA ILE A 75 6.36 -7.88 -18.14
C ILE A 75 4.94 -7.76 -17.60
N ILE A 76 4.42 -8.89 -17.12
CA ILE A 76 3.10 -8.97 -16.52
C ILE A 76 3.14 -9.72 -15.19
N VAL A 77 2.12 -9.51 -14.36
CA VAL A 77 1.79 -10.37 -13.23
C VAL A 77 1.10 -11.63 -13.76
N ASP A 78 1.84 -12.74 -13.78
CA ASP A 78 1.37 -14.03 -14.28
C ASP A 78 0.57 -14.80 -13.21
N SER A 79 0.98 -14.66 -11.95
CA SER A 79 0.24 -15.20 -10.81
C SER A 79 0.48 -14.41 -9.53
N ILE A 80 -0.43 -14.60 -8.57
CA ILE A 80 -0.39 -13.99 -7.24
C ILE A 80 -0.53 -15.08 -6.21
N THR A 81 0.30 -15.07 -5.18
CA THR A 81 0.13 -15.91 -4.00
C THR A 81 -0.22 -15.06 -2.79
N PHE A 82 -1.40 -15.31 -2.21
CA PHE A 82 -1.91 -14.64 -1.03
C PHE A 82 -1.83 -15.57 0.18
N ALA A 83 -1.33 -15.08 1.30
CA ALA A 83 -1.33 -15.79 2.58
C ALA A 83 -1.79 -14.87 3.71
N CYS A 84 -2.64 -15.40 4.59
CA CYS A 84 -3.09 -14.72 5.80
C CYS A 84 -2.64 -15.49 7.05
N GLY A 85 -1.69 -14.92 7.80
CA GLY A 85 -1.09 -15.53 8.98
C GLY A 85 -0.48 -16.89 8.66
N ASN A 86 -0.98 -17.92 9.34
CA ASN A 86 -0.54 -19.30 9.18
C ASN A 86 -1.47 -20.13 8.26
N GLU A 87 -2.41 -19.49 7.56
CA GLU A 87 -3.25 -20.19 6.58
C GLU A 87 -2.41 -20.66 5.39
N THR A 88 -2.86 -21.75 4.76
CA THR A 88 -2.24 -22.26 3.53
C THR A 88 -2.29 -21.17 2.45
N PRO A 89 -1.15 -20.78 1.86
CA PRO A 89 -1.13 -19.80 0.79
C PRO A 89 -1.99 -20.25 -0.40
N GLN A 90 -2.73 -19.30 -0.97
CA GLN A 90 -3.57 -19.51 -2.14
C GLN A 90 -2.94 -18.82 -3.35
N THR A 91 -2.75 -19.56 -4.43
CA THR A 91 -2.20 -19.03 -5.68
C THR A 91 -3.31 -18.82 -6.70
N PHE A 92 -3.31 -17.65 -7.32
CA PHE A 92 -4.26 -17.23 -8.34
C PHE A 92 -3.51 -16.95 -9.64
N THR A 93 -3.92 -17.65 -10.69
CA THR A 93 -3.60 -17.38 -12.10
C THR A 93 -4.81 -16.77 -12.80
N ILE A 94 -4.61 -16.34 -14.05
CA ILE A 94 -5.69 -15.84 -14.95
C ILE A 94 -6.89 -16.80 -14.98
N GLU A 95 -6.64 -18.11 -15.03
CA GLU A 95 -7.68 -19.14 -15.12
C GLU A 95 -8.52 -19.24 -13.83
N THR A 96 -7.89 -18.97 -12.69
CA THR A 96 -8.51 -19.18 -11.37
C THR A 96 -9.15 -17.92 -10.79
N VAL A 97 -8.68 -16.73 -11.18
CA VAL A 97 -9.23 -15.46 -10.66
C VAL A 97 -10.64 -15.22 -11.19
N GLY A 98 -10.88 -15.57 -12.46
CA GLY A 98 -12.17 -15.36 -13.13
C GLY A 98 -12.46 -13.88 -13.41
N LYS A 99 -13.60 -13.64 -14.06
CA LYS A 99 -13.97 -12.32 -14.61
C LYS A 99 -14.42 -11.29 -13.56
N ALA A 100 -14.93 -11.76 -12.42
CA ALA A 100 -15.41 -10.87 -11.36
C ALA A 100 -14.28 -10.59 -10.37
N PRO A 101 -14.19 -9.36 -9.80
CA PRO A 101 -13.23 -9.06 -8.76
C PRO A 101 -13.35 -10.02 -7.58
N ARG A 102 -12.23 -10.56 -7.14
CA ARG A 102 -12.11 -11.37 -5.92
C ARG A 102 -11.44 -10.57 -4.83
N VAL A 103 -12.11 -10.49 -3.68
CA VAL A 103 -11.59 -9.82 -2.49
C VAL A 103 -11.05 -10.88 -1.52
N LEU A 104 -9.74 -10.87 -1.31
CA LEU A 104 -9.03 -11.71 -0.35
C LEU A 104 -8.85 -10.91 0.93
N SER A 105 -9.46 -11.33 2.02
CA SER A 105 -9.42 -10.62 3.30
C SER A 105 -8.52 -11.36 4.29
N CYS A 106 -7.75 -10.61 5.08
CA CYS A 106 -6.95 -11.16 6.16
C CYS A 106 -7.34 -10.57 7.51
N LYS A 107 -7.45 -11.43 8.53
CA LYS A 107 -7.76 -11.06 9.92
C LYS A 107 -6.71 -11.55 10.93
N ALA A 108 -5.54 -11.99 10.46
CA ALA A 108 -4.47 -12.49 11.32
C ALA A 108 -3.69 -11.33 11.98
N GLY A 109 -3.19 -11.55 13.21
CA GLY A 109 -2.28 -10.62 13.90
C GLY A 109 -2.75 -9.16 13.91
N SER A 110 -1.94 -8.22 13.42
CA SER A 110 -2.29 -6.79 13.39
C SER A 110 -3.38 -6.42 12.38
N CYS A 111 -3.76 -7.35 11.50
CA CYS A 111 -4.93 -7.21 10.65
C CYS A 111 -6.25 -7.50 11.39
N ALA A 112 -6.20 -8.04 12.62
CA ALA A 112 -7.39 -8.24 13.43
C ALA A 112 -8.00 -6.89 13.82
N GLY A 113 -9.22 -6.60 13.35
CA GLY A 113 -9.93 -5.36 13.65
C GLY A 113 -9.54 -4.17 12.76
N THR A 114 -8.70 -4.38 11.74
CA THR A 114 -8.35 -3.37 10.72
C THR A 114 -8.65 -3.90 9.32
N THR A 115 -8.39 -3.08 8.29
CA THR A 115 -8.59 -3.47 6.89
C THR A 115 -7.29 -3.99 6.29
N CYS A 116 -7.19 -5.30 6.12
CA CYS A 116 -6.14 -5.94 5.33
C CYS A 116 -6.78 -6.79 4.23
N THR A 117 -6.70 -6.30 2.99
CA THR A 117 -7.36 -6.93 1.84
C THR A 117 -6.51 -6.84 0.58
N ALA A 118 -6.64 -7.83 -0.30
CA ALA A 118 -6.15 -7.77 -1.67
C ALA A 118 -7.32 -8.06 -2.63
N THR A 119 -7.57 -7.15 -3.57
CA THR A 119 -8.57 -7.30 -4.62
C THR A 119 -7.87 -7.61 -5.93
N ILE A 120 -8.18 -8.75 -6.50
CA ILE A 120 -7.59 -9.26 -7.74
C ILE A 120 -8.68 -9.54 -8.78
N LEU A 121 -8.35 -9.36 -10.05
CA LEU A 121 -9.23 -9.67 -11.17
C LEU A 121 -8.42 -10.09 -12.40
N GLU A 122 -9.10 -10.64 -13.39
CA GLU A 122 -8.53 -10.84 -14.72
C GLU A 122 -8.21 -9.47 -15.36
N GLY A 123 -6.95 -9.28 -15.72
CA GLY A 123 -6.50 -8.16 -16.55
C GLY A 123 -6.31 -8.60 -18.00
N SER A 124 -6.37 -7.64 -18.92
CA SER A 124 -6.20 -7.88 -20.36
C SER A 124 -5.09 -7.07 -21.01
N ASP A 125 -4.49 -6.13 -20.28
CA ASP A 125 -3.49 -5.19 -20.78
C ASP A 125 -2.20 -5.31 -19.95
N PRO A 126 -1.02 -5.44 -20.58
CA PRO A 126 -0.74 -5.44 -22.03
C PRO A 126 -1.15 -6.72 -22.79
N VAL A 127 -1.27 -7.83 -22.08
CA VAL A 127 -1.80 -9.14 -22.51
C VAL A 127 -2.56 -9.74 -21.32
N PRO A 128 -3.36 -10.82 -21.48
CA PRO A 128 -4.05 -11.44 -20.35
C PRO A 128 -3.09 -11.73 -19.18
N ASN A 129 -3.47 -11.25 -17.99
CA ASN A 129 -2.67 -11.21 -16.78
C ASN A 129 -3.57 -11.21 -15.53
N VAL A 130 -2.96 -11.32 -14.35
CA VAL A 130 -3.67 -11.14 -13.08
C VAL A 130 -3.49 -9.70 -12.62
N GLN A 131 -4.54 -8.89 -12.69
CA GLN A 131 -4.49 -7.51 -12.25
C GLN A 131 -4.67 -7.42 -10.73
N VAL A 132 -3.79 -6.67 -10.06
CA VAL A 132 -3.96 -6.31 -8.65
C VAL A 132 -4.64 -4.96 -8.59
N GLN A 133 -5.97 -4.97 -8.51
CA GLN A 133 -6.73 -3.72 -8.44
C GLN A 133 -6.36 -2.92 -7.20
N GLU A 134 -6.22 -3.60 -6.06
CA GLU A 134 -5.98 -2.94 -4.79
C GLU A 134 -5.39 -3.88 -3.73
N ILE A 135 -4.35 -3.44 -3.03
CA ILE A 135 -3.89 -3.99 -1.76
C ILE A 135 -4.08 -2.91 -0.71
N ARG A 136 -4.82 -3.21 0.35
CA ARG A 136 -4.92 -2.39 1.57
C ARG A 136 -4.29 -3.15 2.71
N TYR A 137 -3.39 -2.50 3.44
CA TYR A 137 -2.78 -3.10 4.63
C TYR A 137 -2.71 -2.08 5.75
N PHE A 138 -3.69 -2.14 6.65
CA PHE A 138 -3.77 -1.26 7.82
C PHE A 138 -3.20 -1.92 9.09
N GLY A 139 -2.44 -3.00 8.91
CA GLY A 139 -1.67 -3.63 9.97
C GLY A 139 -0.43 -2.81 10.36
N THR A 140 0.27 -3.26 11.40
CA THR A 140 1.44 -2.59 11.99
C THR A 140 2.73 -3.40 11.83
N THR A 141 2.67 -4.57 11.20
CA THR A 141 3.81 -5.50 11.04
C THR A 141 4.32 -5.59 9.59
N GLY A 142 4.01 -4.59 8.76
CA GLY A 142 4.50 -4.47 7.40
C GLY A 142 6.02 -4.43 7.40
N SER A 143 6.66 -5.30 6.64
CA SER A 143 8.13 -5.46 6.62
C SER A 143 8.77 -5.09 5.28
N GLY A 144 7.96 -4.86 4.24
CA GLY A 144 8.44 -4.41 2.94
C GLY A 144 7.63 -4.96 1.78
N GLY A 145 8.26 -4.99 0.61
CA GLY A 145 7.65 -5.32 -0.67
C GLY A 145 7.52 -4.09 -1.57
N ILE A 146 7.15 -4.32 -2.83
CA ILE A 146 7.09 -3.29 -3.88
C ILE A 146 6.10 -2.17 -3.50
N CYS A 147 5.05 -2.48 -2.74
CA CYS A 147 4.09 -1.48 -2.28
C CYS A 147 4.66 -0.46 -1.28
N TYR A 148 5.82 -0.74 -0.69
CA TYR A 148 6.58 0.18 0.16
C TYR A 148 7.80 0.77 -0.56
N ASP A 149 7.93 0.59 -1.88
CA ASP A 149 9.05 1.17 -2.60
C ASP A 149 9.11 2.70 -2.41
N LYS A 150 10.32 3.23 -2.24
CA LYS A 150 10.61 4.63 -1.87
C LYS A 150 10.07 5.09 -0.52
N ASP A 151 9.51 4.21 0.31
CA ASP A 151 9.16 4.55 1.68
C ASP A 151 10.42 4.62 2.56
N SER A 152 10.93 5.83 2.77
CA SER A 152 12.06 6.09 3.68
C SER A 152 11.81 5.67 5.14
N LYS A 153 10.57 5.45 5.55
CA LYS A 153 10.19 4.98 6.89
C LYS A 153 10.11 3.46 6.97
N CYS A 154 10.09 2.78 5.82
CA CYS A 154 10.16 1.34 5.75
C CYS A 154 11.64 0.93 5.82
N PRO A 155 12.01 -0.04 6.68
CA PRO A 155 13.37 -0.55 6.66
C PRO A 155 13.69 -0.97 5.22
N SER A 156 14.73 -0.38 4.65
CA SER A 156 15.25 -0.83 3.35
C SER A 156 15.42 -2.33 3.49
N SER A 157 14.89 -3.09 2.55
CA SER A 157 14.99 -4.55 2.51
C SER A 157 16.45 -4.96 2.39
N GLY A 158 17.19 -4.83 3.50
CA GLY A 158 18.36 -5.65 3.77
C GLY A 158 17.90 -7.07 3.56
N THR A 159 18.66 -7.79 2.75
CA THR A 159 18.54 -9.21 2.45
C THR A 159 17.69 -9.91 3.51
N PRO A 160 16.57 -10.56 3.14
CA PRO A 160 15.63 -11.11 4.12
C PRO A 160 16.42 -11.84 5.21
N PRO A 161 16.15 -11.60 6.50
CA PRO A 161 16.87 -12.25 7.57
C PRO A 161 16.81 -13.74 7.26
N ALA A 162 17.98 -14.37 7.12
CA ALA A 162 18.10 -15.78 6.74
C ALA A 162 17.17 -16.57 7.67
N GLY A 163 15.97 -16.89 7.17
CA GLY A 163 15.01 -17.68 7.91
C GLY A 163 15.71 -18.99 8.19
N ASN A 164 15.67 -19.43 9.44
CA ASN A 164 16.28 -20.66 9.93
C ASN A 164 16.04 -21.79 8.92
N GLN A 165 16.97 -21.96 8.00
CA GLN A 165 17.07 -23.14 7.16
C GLN A 165 17.33 -24.28 8.15
N PRO A 166 16.56 -25.38 8.10
CA PRO A 166 16.79 -26.50 9.02
C PRO A 166 18.25 -26.90 8.93
N THR A 167 18.97 -26.68 10.04
CA THR A 167 20.37 -27.03 10.21
C THR A 167 20.48 -28.54 10.21
N ASN A 168 20.57 -29.13 9.01
CA ASN A 168 21.10 -30.47 8.88
C ASN A 168 22.53 -30.44 9.43
N GLY A 169 22.74 -31.26 10.45
CA GLY A 169 23.84 -31.16 11.39
C GLY A 169 25.23 -31.20 10.74
N CYS A 170 26.08 -30.29 11.21
CA CYS A 170 27.52 -30.49 11.29
C CYS A 170 27.95 -30.06 12.69
N SER A 171 28.02 -31.03 13.60
CA SER A 171 28.61 -30.86 14.92
C SER A 171 30.09 -31.24 14.81
N GLY A 172 30.98 -30.28 15.03
CA GLY A 172 32.41 -30.50 15.21
C GLY A 172 33.30 -29.99 14.08
N GLY A 173 33.82 -28.76 14.24
CA GLY A 173 35.08 -28.31 13.65
C GLY A 173 35.08 -27.98 12.15
N TYR A 174 35.09 -26.67 11.85
CA TYR A 174 35.50 -26.09 10.57
C TYR A 174 34.82 -26.65 9.31
N CYS A 175 33.61 -26.17 9.00
CA CYS A 175 33.14 -26.19 7.62
C CYS A 175 33.85 -25.05 6.85
N PRO A 176 34.70 -25.34 5.85
CA PRO A 176 35.11 -24.30 4.90
C PRO A 176 33.85 -23.74 4.23
N PRO A 177 33.83 -22.45 3.84
CA PRO A 177 32.73 -21.91 3.07
C PRO A 177 32.49 -22.82 1.88
N ALA A 178 31.25 -23.33 1.75
CA ALA A 178 30.88 -24.11 0.58
C ALA A 178 31.28 -23.28 -0.65
N PRO A 179 32.02 -23.87 -1.61
CA PRO A 179 32.31 -23.16 -2.85
C PRO A 179 30.96 -22.71 -3.40
N ILE A 180 30.83 -21.41 -3.60
CA ILE A 180 29.69 -20.80 -4.26
C ILE A 180 29.69 -21.46 -5.63
N SER A 181 28.86 -22.50 -5.81
CA SER A 181 28.59 -23.05 -7.12
C SER A 181 28.13 -21.86 -7.94
N PRO A 182 28.83 -21.49 -9.03
CA PRO A 182 28.37 -20.42 -9.87
C PRO A 182 26.95 -20.78 -10.28
N ILE A 183 25.99 -19.97 -9.86
CA ILE A 183 24.63 -20.01 -10.39
C ILE A 183 24.84 -19.87 -11.89
N LYS A 184 24.64 -21.00 -12.58
CA LYS A 184 24.70 -21.09 -14.01
C LYS A 184 23.55 -20.23 -14.50
N THR A 185 23.82 -18.96 -14.78
CA THR A 185 22.97 -18.15 -15.64
C THR A 185 22.72 -19.02 -16.87
N PRO A 186 21.45 -19.36 -17.19
CA PRO A 186 21.18 -19.93 -18.48
C PRO A 186 21.57 -18.85 -19.50
N VAL A 187 22.74 -19.02 -20.12
CA VAL A 187 23.06 -18.34 -21.37
C VAL A 187 22.08 -18.89 -22.37
N TYR A 188 20.94 -18.20 -22.50
CA TYR A 188 19.99 -18.42 -23.55
C TYR A 188 20.64 -17.93 -24.83
N ASN A 189 21.23 -18.85 -25.59
CA ASN A 189 21.49 -18.65 -27.01
C ASN A 189 20.13 -18.77 -27.72
N PRO A 190 19.53 -17.68 -28.22
CA PRO A 190 18.37 -17.82 -29.08
C PRO A 190 18.77 -18.65 -30.30
N PRO A 191 17.95 -19.61 -30.75
CA PRO A 191 18.19 -20.28 -32.02
C PRO A 191 18.21 -19.23 -33.13
N VAL A 192 19.34 -19.12 -33.83
CA VAL A 192 19.44 -18.38 -35.08
C VAL A 192 18.55 -19.09 -36.09
N TYR A 193 17.36 -18.55 -36.31
CA TYR A 193 16.47 -19.01 -37.36
C TYR A 193 16.99 -18.50 -38.71
N ASN A 194 17.72 -19.35 -39.42
CA ASN A 194 17.96 -19.18 -40.85
C ASN A 194 16.78 -19.80 -41.60
N PRO A 195 15.84 -19.01 -42.15
CA PRO A 195 14.82 -19.56 -43.03
C PRO A 195 15.50 -20.10 -44.29
N PRO A 196 15.12 -21.30 -44.79
CA PRO A 196 15.56 -21.76 -46.09
C PRO A 196 15.05 -20.79 -47.16
N ALA A 197 15.97 -20.08 -47.81
CA ALA A 197 15.71 -19.41 -49.07
C ALA A 197 15.43 -20.49 -50.10
N ASN A 198 14.16 -20.61 -50.54
CA ASN A 198 13.69 -21.14 -51.85
C ASN A 198 12.31 -21.84 -51.77
N THR A 199 11.32 -21.23 -51.12
CA THR A 199 9.91 -21.56 -51.39
C THR A 199 9.24 -20.36 -52.06
N PRO A 200 8.67 -20.53 -53.28
CA PRO A 200 7.94 -19.46 -53.94
C PRO A 200 6.69 -19.06 -53.12
N PRO A 201 6.26 -17.78 -53.17
CA PRO A 201 5.11 -17.31 -52.40
C PRO A 201 3.85 -18.11 -52.77
N ALA A 202 3.17 -18.65 -51.76
CA ALA A 202 1.85 -19.22 -51.94
C ALA A 202 0.87 -18.13 -52.41
N GLU A 203 0.20 -18.40 -53.53
CA GLU A 203 -0.84 -17.56 -54.12
C GLU A 203 -1.97 -17.32 -53.11
N ILE A 204 -2.06 -16.08 -52.60
CA ILE A 204 -3.13 -15.66 -51.69
C ILE A 204 -4.40 -15.49 -52.52
N ARG A 205 -5.22 -16.54 -52.57
CA ARG A 205 -6.59 -16.41 -53.06
C ARG A 205 -7.44 -15.68 -52.01
N PRO A 206 -8.25 -14.67 -52.39
CA PRO A 206 -9.12 -13.98 -51.45
C PRO A 206 -10.07 -14.98 -50.80
N VAL A 207 -9.90 -15.21 -49.50
CA VAL A 207 -10.85 -15.96 -48.69
C VAL A 207 -12.11 -15.12 -48.57
N LYS A 208 -13.21 -15.61 -49.15
CA LYS A 208 -14.54 -15.02 -48.99
C LYS A 208 -14.96 -15.14 -47.52
N THR A 209 -14.83 -14.06 -46.77
CA THR A 209 -15.34 -13.98 -45.40
C THR A 209 -16.87 -14.05 -45.45
N PRO A 210 -17.52 -15.03 -44.78
CA PRO A 210 -18.97 -15.03 -44.66
C PRO A 210 -19.40 -13.83 -43.82
N VAL A 211 -20.17 -12.93 -44.42
CA VAL A 211 -20.82 -11.82 -43.72
C VAL A 211 -21.94 -12.43 -42.87
N TYR A 212 -21.68 -12.64 -41.58
CA TYR A 212 -22.74 -12.93 -40.63
C TYR A 212 -23.57 -11.66 -40.43
N GLN A 213 -24.80 -11.66 -40.94
CA GLN A 213 -25.78 -10.67 -40.54
C GLN A 213 -26.19 -10.97 -39.10
N VAL A 214 -25.66 -10.18 -38.16
CA VAL A 214 -26.15 -10.17 -36.78
C VAL A 214 -27.55 -9.54 -36.82
N PRO A 215 -28.61 -10.26 -36.43
CA PRO A 215 -29.93 -9.66 -36.32
C PRO A 215 -29.85 -8.51 -35.31
N MET A 216 -30.17 -7.30 -35.75
CA MET A 216 -30.23 -6.13 -34.90
C MET A 216 -31.43 -6.30 -33.96
N VAL A 217 -31.17 -6.81 -32.75
CA VAL A 217 -32.18 -6.87 -31.69
C VAL A 217 -32.38 -5.46 -31.16
N THR A 218 -33.53 -4.88 -31.48
CA THR A 218 -34.00 -3.62 -30.88
C THR A 218 -34.05 -3.80 -29.36
N PRO A 219 -33.28 -3.01 -28.58
CA PRO A 219 -33.34 -3.12 -27.13
C PRO A 219 -34.76 -2.83 -26.64
N PRO A 220 -35.27 -3.60 -25.67
CA PRO A 220 -36.60 -3.36 -25.11
C PRO A 220 -36.67 -1.95 -24.53
N ALA A 221 -37.78 -1.26 -24.80
CA ALA A 221 -38.04 0.08 -24.30
C ALA A 221 -37.89 0.10 -22.77
N ALA A 222 -37.18 1.11 -22.26
CA ALA A 222 -37.01 1.31 -20.83
C ALA A 222 -38.39 1.41 -20.15
N THR A 223 -38.73 0.41 -19.34
CA THR A 223 -39.89 0.47 -18.46
C THR A 223 -39.67 1.59 -17.45
N VAL A 224 -40.47 2.64 -17.59
CA VAL A 224 -40.54 3.75 -16.64
C VAL A 224 -40.91 3.17 -15.28
N PRO A 225 -40.08 3.34 -14.23
CA PRO A 225 -40.42 2.86 -12.91
C PRO A 225 -41.68 3.58 -12.40
N PRO A 226 -42.61 2.87 -11.74
CA PRO A 226 -43.79 3.49 -11.17
C PRO A 226 -43.37 4.56 -10.16
N LYS A 227 -43.93 5.77 -10.30
CA LYS A 227 -43.78 6.86 -9.33
C LYS A 227 -44.31 6.38 -7.98
N CYS A 228 -43.40 6.14 -7.04
CA CYS A 228 -43.76 5.98 -5.63
C CYS A 228 -44.24 7.32 -5.08
N PHE A 229 -45.56 7.53 -5.04
CA PHE A 229 -46.18 8.53 -4.19
C PHE A 229 -46.38 7.91 -2.80
N TYR A 230 -45.36 7.99 -1.95
CA TYR A 230 -45.53 7.85 -0.50
C TYR A 230 -44.83 9.02 0.18
N THR A 231 -45.57 10.11 0.33
CA THR A 231 -45.30 11.11 1.37
C THR A 231 -45.83 10.57 2.69
N PRO A 232 -45.00 10.27 3.70
CA PRO A 232 -45.51 10.08 5.05
C PRO A 232 -45.96 11.43 5.61
N THR A 233 -47.21 11.47 6.06
CA THR A 233 -47.77 12.55 6.88
C THR A 233 -46.86 12.78 8.10
N PRO A 234 -46.48 14.03 8.44
CA PRO A 234 -45.69 14.29 9.64
C PRO A 234 -46.50 13.90 10.88
N ALA A 235 -46.04 12.88 11.61
CA ALA A 235 -46.55 12.59 12.92
C ALA A 235 -46.19 13.76 13.85
N ALA A 236 -47.22 14.34 14.48
CA ALA A 236 -47.06 15.38 15.48
C ALA A 236 -46.17 14.86 16.62
N PHE A 237 -44.99 15.44 16.76
CA PHE A 237 -44.16 15.30 17.95
C PHE A 237 -44.94 15.87 19.14
N LYS A 238 -45.42 14.99 20.03
CA LYS A 238 -45.88 15.41 21.35
C LYS A 238 -44.66 15.74 22.20
N THR A 239 -44.53 17.03 22.53
CA THR A 239 -43.61 17.55 23.54
C THR A 239 -43.90 16.88 24.89
N PRO A 240 -42.93 16.23 25.54
CA PRO A 240 -43.09 15.82 26.93
C PRO A 240 -43.12 17.06 27.82
N ALA A 241 -44.08 17.11 28.74
CA ALA A 241 -44.09 18.09 29.82
C ALA A 241 -42.85 17.90 30.72
N PRO A 242 -42.23 18.99 31.20
CA PRO A 242 -41.08 18.88 32.10
C PRO A 242 -41.55 18.30 33.45
N ALA A 243 -40.96 17.15 33.82
CA ALA A 243 -41.09 16.59 35.16
C ALA A 243 -40.22 17.37 36.15
N ASP A 244 -40.79 17.64 37.32
CA ASP A 244 -40.17 18.26 38.48
C ASP A 244 -38.82 17.62 38.84
N LEU A 245 -37.73 18.32 38.55
CA LEU A 245 -36.40 18.03 39.09
C LEU A 245 -36.29 18.66 40.48
N LYS A 246 -36.53 17.81 41.49
CA LYS A 246 -36.26 18.10 42.90
C LYS A 246 -34.76 18.33 43.10
N ALA A 247 -34.41 19.54 43.52
CA ALA A 247 -33.04 19.96 43.81
C ALA A 247 -32.41 19.13 44.95
N THR A 248 -31.20 18.63 44.70
CA THR A 248 -30.29 18.11 45.74
C THR A 248 -29.16 19.13 45.89
N PRO A 249 -28.84 19.61 47.11
CA PRO A 249 -27.80 20.62 47.31
C PRO A 249 -26.44 19.97 47.53
N THR A 250 -25.36 20.62 47.03
CA THR A 250 -23.96 20.62 47.55
C THR A 250 -23.01 21.25 46.51
N PRO A 251 -21.79 21.68 46.88
CA PRO A 251 -21.47 22.74 47.83
C PRO A 251 -20.61 23.86 47.21
N ASN A 252 -20.50 24.97 47.92
CA ASN A 252 -19.71 26.16 47.58
C ASN A 252 -18.25 25.86 47.20
N TYR A 253 -17.84 26.30 46.01
CA TYR A 253 -16.46 26.65 45.71
C TYR A 253 -16.36 28.14 45.42
N VAL A 254 -15.61 28.84 46.27
CA VAL A 254 -15.31 30.27 46.17
C VAL A 254 -14.25 30.45 45.09
N ALA A 255 -14.61 31.07 43.97
CA ALA A 255 -13.64 31.56 42.98
C ALA A 255 -13.47 33.08 43.16
N ALA A 256 -12.29 33.48 43.60
CA ALA A 256 -11.88 34.89 43.61
C ALA A 256 -11.44 35.29 42.20
N ALA A 257 -12.29 36.04 41.48
CA ALA A 257 -11.91 36.74 40.26
C ALA A 257 -11.48 38.16 40.63
N LYS A 258 -10.19 38.47 40.46
CA LYS A 258 -9.68 39.84 40.50
C LYS A 258 -9.50 40.34 39.06
N VAL A 259 -10.30 41.32 38.71
CA VAL A 259 -10.22 42.09 37.47
C VAL A 259 -8.99 43.01 37.52
N VAL A 260 -8.14 42.99 36.50
CA VAL A 260 -7.34 44.16 36.11
C VAL A 260 -7.36 44.31 34.60
N ASN A 261 -7.85 45.48 34.21
CA ASN A 261 -7.94 46.09 32.89
C ASN A 261 -6.57 46.64 32.46
N VAL A 262 -6.12 46.38 31.22
CA VAL A 262 -5.19 47.28 30.52
C VAL A 262 -5.55 47.33 29.03
N GLN A 263 -5.68 48.57 28.55
CA GLN A 263 -6.04 48.99 27.20
C GLN A 263 -4.94 48.77 26.15
N SER A 264 -5.41 48.69 24.91
CA SER A 264 -4.81 48.88 23.59
C SER A 264 -3.45 49.60 23.47
N SER A 265 -2.65 49.15 22.52
CA SER A 265 -2.12 49.98 21.41
C SER A 265 -1.66 49.09 20.25
N ASP A 266 -2.02 49.52 19.04
CA ASP A 266 -1.66 48.95 17.74
C ASP A 266 -0.16 48.95 17.47
N VAL A 267 0.36 47.92 16.80
CA VAL A 267 1.48 48.05 15.85
C VAL A 267 1.28 47.07 14.68
N PHE A 268 1.01 47.65 13.51
CA PHE A 268 1.15 47.06 12.19
C PHE A 268 2.65 46.92 11.85
N LEU A 269 3.08 45.79 11.29
CA LEU A 269 4.29 45.71 10.46
C LEU A 269 4.19 44.53 9.49
N ALA A 270 4.16 44.89 8.19
CA ALA A 270 4.33 44.01 7.04
C ALA A 270 5.80 43.62 6.89
N GLY A 271 6.07 42.43 6.34
CA GLY A 271 7.44 42.03 5.98
C GLY A 271 7.52 40.62 5.41
N SER A 272 7.67 40.53 4.09
CA SER A 272 8.03 39.33 3.34
C SER A 272 9.49 38.91 3.55
N ALA A 273 9.75 37.64 3.85
CA ALA A 273 10.97 36.94 3.43
C ALA A 273 10.88 35.42 3.69
N THR A 274 11.25 34.67 2.65
CA THR A 274 11.65 33.26 2.65
C THR A 274 12.55 32.88 3.83
N SER A 275 12.25 31.77 4.51
CA SER A 275 13.24 31.06 5.30
C SER A 275 13.01 29.55 5.29
N THR A 276 14.11 28.88 5.00
CA THR A 276 14.38 27.45 5.05
C THR A 276 14.29 26.98 6.51
N PHE A 277 13.41 26.03 6.81
CA PHE A 277 13.34 25.41 8.14
C PHE A 277 14.33 24.26 8.25
N SER A 278 15.47 24.51 8.90
CA SER A 278 16.20 23.47 9.63
C SER A 278 15.66 23.43 11.06
N ALA A 279 15.18 22.27 11.50
CA ALA A 279 14.68 22.05 12.85
C ALA A 279 15.81 22.22 13.88
N GLY A 280 15.78 23.32 14.63
CA GLY A 280 16.59 23.54 15.82
C GLY A 280 15.66 23.71 17.02
N ALA A 281 15.83 22.87 18.04
CA ALA A 281 15.03 22.86 19.25
C ALA A 281 15.08 24.21 19.99
N VAL A 282 13.91 24.77 20.32
CA VAL A 282 13.79 25.92 21.22
C VAL A 282 13.62 25.40 22.65
N ALA A 283 14.65 25.60 23.47
CA ALA A 283 14.57 25.46 24.92
C ALA A 283 14.04 26.77 25.52
N VAL A 284 12.99 26.66 26.34
CA VAL A 284 12.44 27.77 27.13
C VAL A 284 13.37 28.02 28.32
N LEU A 285 14.00 29.20 28.37
CA LEU A 285 14.70 29.69 29.55
C LEU A 285 13.86 30.82 30.19
N VAL A 286 13.31 30.53 31.36
CA VAL A 286 12.73 31.55 32.25
C VAL A 286 13.88 32.12 33.08
N ALA A 287 14.25 33.37 32.83
CA ALA A 287 15.15 34.12 33.70
C ALA A 287 14.35 35.20 34.44
N ALA A 288 14.13 34.97 35.74
CA ALA A 288 13.70 35.99 36.67
C ALA A 288 14.91 36.89 37.00
N ALA A 289 14.76 38.20 36.80
CA ALA A 289 15.71 39.18 37.30
C ALA A 289 14.95 40.25 38.10
N SER A 290 15.43 40.41 39.33
CA SER A 290 14.93 41.24 40.40
C SER A 290 15.64 42.60 40.44
N PHE A 291 14.86 43.66 40.76
CA PHE A 291 15.22 44.92 41.42
C PHE A 291 16.28 45.87 40.80
N MET A 292 15.91 47.14 40.56
CA MET A 292 16.16 48.28 41.47
C MET A 292 15.77 49.62 40.83
N PHE A 293 15.21 50.49 41.68
CA PHE A 293 14.71 51.87 41.52
C PHE A 293 13.30 52.06 40.97
#